data_AF-A0A377D8C4-F1
#
_entry.id   AF-A0A377D8C4-F1
#
_cell.length_a   1.000
_cell.length_b   1.000
_cell.length_c   1.000
_cell.angle_alpha   90.00
_cell.angle_beta   90.00
_cell.angle_gamma   90.00
#
_symmetry.space_group_name_H-M   'P 1'
#
loop_
_entity.id
_entity.type
_entity.pdbx_description
1 polymer ?
#
loop_
_entity_poly.entity_id
_entity_poly.type
_entity_poly.pdbx_seq_one_letter_code
_entity_poly.pdbx_strand_id
1 'polypeptide(L)' 'MLLAGDEHGHSQHGNNNAYCQDNQLTWLDWSQASSGLTAFTAALIHLRKRIPLWWRIAGGKKATAMSVG' A
#
# COMPACT_ATOMS: atom_id res chain seq x y z
N MET A 1 -2.96 -3.32 -3.53
CA MET A 1 -1.55 -3.77 -3.50
C MET A 1 -0.72 -2.55 -3.15
N LEU A 2 0.30 -2.71 -2.32
CA LEU A 2 1.24 -1.66 -1.92
C LEU A 2 2.65 -2.20 -2.21
N LEU A 3 3.51 -1.41 -2.84
CA LEU A 3 4.91 -1.79 -3.06
C LEU A 3 5.68 -1.58 -1.76
N ALA A 4 6.52 -2.53 -1.38
CA ALA A 4 7.34 -2.40 -0.18
C ALA A 4 8.29 -1.21 -0.34
N GLY A 5 8.28 -0.30 0.63
CA GLY A 5 9.07 0.92 0.61
C GLY A 5 8.26 2.20 0.35
N ASP A 6 7.12 2.10 -0.33
CA ASP A 6 6.24 3.24 -0.59
C ASP A 6 5.71 3.86 0.72
N GLU A 7 5.52 3.03 1.75
CA GLU A 7 5.02 3.46 3.06
C GLU A 7 6.03 4.29 3.86
N HIS A 8 7.30 4.34 3.46
CA HIS A 8 8.33 5.07 4.18
C HIS A 8 9.23 5.94 3.30
N GLY A 9 8.87 6.10 2.01
CA GLY A 9 9.52 7.03 1.09
C GLY A 9 10.72 6.45 0.34
N HIS A 10 10.74 5.14 0.09
CA HIS A 10 11.77 4.51 -0.73
C HIS A 10 11.83 5.15 -2.13
N SER A 11 13.05 5.33 -2.64
CA SER A 11 13.29 5.94 -3.95
C SER A 11 14.39 5.20 -4.67
N GLN A 12 14.15 4.89 -5.94
CA GLN A 12 15.17 4.40 -6.87
C GLN A 12 15.85 5.57 -7.61
N HIS A 13 15.80 6.78 -7.04
CA HIS A 13 16.40 8.02 -7.56
C HIS A 13 16.12 8.29 -9.05
N GLY A 14 14.89 8.01 -9.49
CA GLY A 14 14.44 8.23 -10.87
C GLY A 14 14.66 7.04 -11.81
N ASN A 15 15.35 5.97 -11.37
CA ASN A 15 15.41 4.73 -12.11
C ASN A 15 14.06 3.98 -11.99
N ASN A 16 13.38 3.76 -13.11
CA ASN A 16 12.11 3.04 -13.16
C ASN A 16 12.26 1.59 -13.66
N ASN A 17 13.50 1.13 -13.88
CA ASN A 17 13.81 -0.19 -14.41
C ASN A 17 15.05 -0.79 -13.73
N ALA A 18 15.09 -0.81 -12.40
CA ALA A 18 16.22 -1.29 -11.60
C ALA A 18 16.36 -2.84 -11.54
N TYR A 19 15.98 -3.54 -12.61
CA TYR A 19 15.83 -5.01 -12.61
C TYR A 19 17.13 -5.79 -12.35
N CYS A 20 18.27 -5.26 -12.76
CA CYS A 20 19.59 -5.88 -12.61
C CYS A 20 20.43 -5.26 -11.46
N GLN A 21 19.80 -4.44 -10.62
CA GLN A 21 20.49 -3.70 -9.57
C GLN A 21 20.27 -4.39 -8.23
N ASP A 22 21.27 -5.15 -7.78
CA ASP A 22 21.32 -5.70 -6.42
C ASP A 22 22.27 -4.86 -5.57
N ASN A 23 21.79 -3.69 -5.12
CA ASN A 23 22.58 -2.72 -4.34
C ASN A 23 21.67 -1.74 -3.58
N GLN A 24 22.27 -0.75 -2.92
CA GLN A 24 21.58 0.24 -2.09
C GLN A 24 20.47 1.02 -2.82
N LEU A 25 20.49 1.08 -4.15
CA LEU A 25 19.43 1.72 -4.93
C LEU A 25 18.10 0.97 -4.82
N THR A 26 18.13 -0.35 -4.68
CA THR A 26 16.93 -1.22 -4.64
C THR A 26 16.63 -1.78 -3.26
N TRP A 27 17.61 -1.80 -2.36
CA TRP A 27 17.41 -2.24 -0.99
C TRP A 27 16.61 -1.20 -0.18
N LEU A 28 15.80 -1.69 0.78
CA LEU A 28 15.06 -0.82 1.69
C LEU A 28 15.99 -0.25 2.76
N ASP A 29 16.21 1.06 2.73
CA ASP A 29 16.95 1.77 3.78
C ASP A 29 16.03 2.13 4.96
N TRP A 30 16.06 1.30 5.99
CA TRP A 30 15.30 1.50 7.22
C TRP A 30 15.81 2.68 8.07
N SER A 31 17.06 3.11 7.88
CA SER A 31 17.64 4.21 8.65
C SER A 31 17.08 5.57 8.25
N GLN A 32 16.63 5.69 6.99
CA GLN A 32 16.02 6.89 6.42
C GLN A 32 14.49 6.77 6.29
N ALA A 33 13.89 5.72 6.86
CA ALA A 33 12.46 5.47 6.76
C ALA A 33 11.63 6.57 7.44
N SER A 34 10.68 7.15 6.70
CA SER A 34 9.75 8.15 7.24
C SER A 34 8.68 7.51 8.13
N SER A 35 8.87 7.60 9.45
CA SER A 35 7.91 7.10 10.45
C SER A 35 6.53 7.74 10.33
N GLY A 36 6.47 9.03 9.96
CA GLY A 36 5.21 9.75 9.73
C GLY A 36 4.43 9.20 8.55
N LEU A 37 5.10 8.91 7.42
CA LEU A 37 4.46 8.32 6.25
C LEU A 37 4.00 6.88 6.53
N THR A 38 4.77 6.13 7.32
CA THR A 38 4.42 4.76 7.71
C THR A 38 3.17 4.75 8.59
N ALA A 39 3.10 5.63 9.59
CA ALA A 39 1.93 5.77 10.45
C ALA A 39 0.69 6.20 9.66
N PHE A 40 0.85 7.16 8.73
CA PHE A 40 -0.22 7.61 7.84
C PHE A 40 -0.75 6.48 6.94
N THR A 41 0.16 5.75 6.28
CA THR A 41 -0.19 4.61 5.43
C THR A 41 -0.90 3.51 6.23
N ALA A 42 -0.42 3.20 7.43
CA ALA A 42 -1.06 2.26 8.34
C ALA A 42 -2.49 2.70 8.70
N ALA A 43 -2.69 3.98 9.05
CA ALA A 43 -4.01 4.53 9.36
C ALA A 43 -4.98 4.40 8.17
N LEU A 44 -4.53 4.64 6.93
CA LEU A 44 -5.34 4.46 5.73
C LEU A 44 -5.73 2.99 5.49
N ILE A 45 -4.81 2.05 5.72
CA ILE A 45 -5.11 0.61 5.61
C ILE A 45 -6.15 0.22 6.66
N HIS A 46 -6.02 0.70 7.89
CA HIS A 46 -7.00 0.45 8.95
C HIS A 46 -8.36 1.06 8.63
N LEU A 47 -8.40 2.30 8.12
CA LEU A 47 -9.63 2.96 7.67
C LEU A 47 -10.30 2.17 6.55
N ARG A 48 -9.51 1.71 5.56
CA ARG A 48 -10.00 0.87 4.46
C ARG A 48 -10.64 -0.41 4.97
N LYS A 49 -10.07 -1.05 5.99
CA LYS A 49 -10.62 -2.27 6.60
C LYS A 49 -11.91 -2.04 7.41
N ARG A 50 -12.32 -0.78 7.65
CA ARG A 50 -13.51 -0.44 8.45
C ARG A 50 -14.74 0.01 7.64
N ILE A 51 -14.65 0.25 6.32
CA ILE A 51 -15.73 0.88 5.52
C ILE A 51 -16.29 -0.05 4.43
N PRO A 52 -17.08 -1.10 4.77
CA PRO A 52 -17.44 -2.23 3.88
C PRO A 52 -17.81 -1.89 2.43
N LEU A 53 -18.35 -0.69 2.21
CA LEU A 53 -18.70 -0.15 0.90
C LEU A 53 -17.51 -0.11 -0.08
N TRP A 54 -16.29 0.15 0.37
CA TRP A 54 -15.12 0.33 -0.52
C TRP A 54 -14.74 -0.94 -1.28
N TRP A 55 -15.01 -2.11 -0.72
CA TRP A 55 -14.81 -3.40 -1.38
C TRP A 55 -15.85 -3.63 -2.48
N ARG A 56 -17.04 -3.02 -2.33
CA ARG A 56 -18.23 -3.27 -3.16
C ARG A 56 -18.26 -2.44 -4.44
N ILE A 57 -17.60 -1.28 -4.45
CA ILE A 57 -17.42 -0.43 -5.64
C ILE A 57 -16.10 -0.73 -6.37
N ALA A 58 -15.06 -1.16 -5.64
CA ALA A 58 -13.79 -1.58 -6.25
C ALA A 58 -13.85 -3.00 -6.86
N GLY A 59 -14.80 -3.83 -6.41
CA GLY A 59 -15.10 -5.14 -6.98
C GLY A 59 -16.39 -5.10 -7.78
N GLY A 60 -16.30 -5.06 -9.11
CA GLY A 60 -17.45 -5.23 -9.98
C GLY A 60 -18.10 -6.60 -9.77
N LYS A 61 -19.30 -6.62 -9.15
CA LYS A 61 -20.22 -7.77 -8.91
C LYS A 61 -19.69 -8.80 -7.88
N LYS A 62 -20.45 -9.29 -6.90
CA LYS A 62 -21.91 -9.37 -6.68
C LYS A 62 -22.25 -9.05 -5.22
N ALA A 63 -23.19 -8.13 -5.01
CA ALA A 63 -23.98 -8.13 -3.79
C ALA A 63 -25.02 -9.25 -3.92
N THR A 64 -24.79 -10.39 -3.27
CA THR A 64 -25.80 -11.43 -3.11
C THR A 64 -26.30 -11.39 -1.67
N ALA A 65 -27.55 -10.94 -1.54
CA ALA A 65 -28.53 -11.17 -0.48
C ALA A 65 -28.08 -11.05 0.99
N MET A 66 -28.36 -9.89 1.59
CA MET A 66 -28.81 -9.87 2.99
C MET A 66 -30.30 -10.23 2.96
N SER A 67 -30.62 -11.48 3.35
CA SER A 67 -31.98 -11.85 3.72
C SER A 67 -32.35 -11.04 4.96
N VAL A 68 -33.39 -10.23 4.84
CA VAL A 68 -34.11 -9.69 5.99
C VAL A 68 -34.80 -10.88 6.66
N GLY A 69 -34.48 -11.12 7.93
CA GLY A 69 -35.18 -12.01 8.85
C GLY A 69 -35.50 -11.23 10.10
#